data_AF-G4Z2Z4-F1
#
_entry.id   AF-G4Z2Z4-F1
#
_cell.length_a   1.000
_cell.length_b   1.000
_cell.length_c   1.000
_cell.angle_alpha   90.00
_cell.angle_beta   90.00
_cell.angle_gamma   90.00
#
_symmetry.space_group_name_H-M   'P 1'
#
loop_
_entity.id
_entity.type
_entity.pdbx_description
1 polymer ?
#
loop_
_entity_poly.entity_id
_entity_poly.type
_entity_poly.pdbx_seq_one_letter_code
_entity_poly.pdbx_strand_id
1 'polypeptide(L)'
;MTKVYLRPRPLAASEQGDELIEYKVEDNGDVVVVNAAKKFQDFAGVLSTENSEAYAQAVSPMVSEMLGGSTSCCFAYGHTNSGKTHTIFGYGPELGMCQRLVHDLFAQSSDSQLLVQVRFYELYNGKVFDLLNDRQPGFVRQDADGTIHVRSATTMGPNGEVLTQSLQAEYGDSAAAVVDIISKGRSLRAEGTSELHHQSSRSHAVLELEIVTSALAEARKQVVLAQSRVSQMYVAVDGKYELSGIQPPQEDQDRLEVLRGQVDAAQAEVAALKADVDEEKAKCAGGMFVLVDLAGAEYTGEGLARNSQEHKEAREINSSLLALKECIRVQARQGTGHIPYRNSKLTMVLKCYLETDTPSSTIIITNVSSAVTHLRKALDSVRYAALVASAFKTTEKDKATRTGSQLKRVRRTK
;
A
#
# COMPACT_ATOMS: atom_id res chain seq x y z
N MET A 1 0.54 2.55 16.27
CA MET A 1 1.27 3.80 16.63
C MET A 1 1.86 4.37 15.35
N THR A 2 1.68 5.66 15.05
CA THR A 2 2.22 6.25 13.80
C THR A 2 3.45 7.13 14.08
N LYS A 3 4.57 6.83 13.43
CA LYS A 3 5.84 7.58 13.55
C LYS A 3 6.19 8.23 12.23
N VAL A 4 6.58 9.51 12.28
CA VAL A 4 7.00 10.27 11.09
C VAL A 4 8.47 10.61 11.21
N TYR A 5 9.26 10.19 10.23
CA TYR A 5 10.68 10.49 10.15
C TYR A 5 10.97 11.40 8.96
N LEU A 6 12.00 12.23 9.10
CA LEU A 6 12.59 12.95 7.97
C LEU A 6 13.83 12.19 7.48
N ARG A 7 14.04 12.11 6.16
CA ARG A 7 15.22 11.48 5.58
C ARG A 7 15.81 12.35 4.47
N PRO A 8 16.82 13.18 4.79
CA PRO A 8 17.61 13.88 3.78
C PRO A 8 18.39 12.88 2.94
N ARG A 9 18.50 13.11 1.63
CA ARG A 9 19.43 12.38 0.76
C ARG A 9 20.70 13.21 0.48
N PRO A 10 21.84 12.57 0.16
CA PRO A 10 23.01 13.28 -0.34
C PRO A 10 22.71 14.05 -1.64
N LEU A 11 23.59 14.98 -2.01
CA LEU A 11 23.52 15.66 -3.31
C LEU A 11 23.63 14.63 -4.43
N ALA A 12 22.77 14.76 -5.44
CA ALA A 12 22.90 14.00 -6.68
C ALA A 12 24.10 14.52 -7.49
N ALA A 13 24.60 13.71 -8.43
CA ALA A 13 25.68 14.15 -9.33
C ALA A 13 25.34 15.44 -10.10
N SER A 14 24.06 15.63 -10.47
CA SER A 14 23.58 16.85 -11.12
C SER A 14 23.48 18.08 -10.20
N GLU A 15 23.60 17.88 -8.89
CA GLU A 15 23.54 18.92 -7.84
C GLU A 15 24.92 19.17 -7.24
N GLN A 16 25.98 18.61 -7.83
CA GLN A 16 27.33 18.78 -7.34
C GLN A 16 27.73 20.27 -7.38
N GLY A 17 28.17 20.79 -6.23
CA GLY A 17 28.48 22.22 -6.06
C GLY A 17 27.31 23.07 -5.56
N ASP A 18 26.12 22.51 -5.40
CA ASP A 18 25.02 23.20 -4.72
C ASP A 18 25.30 23.34 -3.21
N GLU A 19 24.77 24.40 -2.61
CA GLU A 19 24.82 24.57 -1.16
C GLU A 19 23.94 23.50 -0.48
N LEU A 20 24.38 23.03 0.69
CA LEU A 20 23.65 22.03 1.47
C LEU A 20 22.56 22.68 2.32
N ILE A 21 21.36 22.09 2.27
CA ILE A 21 20.31 22.32 3.25
C ILE A 21 20.70 21.57 4.52
N GLU A 22 20.83 22.30 5.62
CA GLU A 22 21.14 21.71 6.92
C GLU A 22 19.84 21.40 7.68
N TYR A 23 19.64 20.12 7.99
CA TYR A 23 18.54 19.60 8.81
C TYR A 23 19.07 19.24 10.19
N LYS A 24 18.81 20.07 11.19
CA LYS A 24 19.20 19.83 12.58
C LYS A 24 18.06 19.24 13.38
N VAL A 25 18.36 18.30 14.28
CA VAL A 25 17.42 17.82 15.30
C VAL A 25 17.82 18.44 16.63
N GLU A 26 16.90 19.16 17.26
CA GLU A 26 17.09 19.68 18.61
C GLU A 26 16.84 18.58 19.65
N ASP A 27 17.34 18.77 20.88
CA ASP A 27 17.22 17.79 21.98
C ASP A 27 15.76 17.42 22.31
N ASN A 28 14.82 18.29 21.98
CA ASN A 28 13.38 18.06 22.17
C ASN A 28 12.72 17.29 21.00
N GLY A 29 13.49 16.87 20.00
CA GLY A 29 13.05 16.15 18.80
C GLY A 29 12.54 17.04 17.66
N ASP A 30 12.56 18.37 17.83
CA ASP A 30 12.14 19.30 16.79
C ASP A 30 13.18 19.36 15.66
N VAL A 31 12.70 19.42 14.42
CA VAL A 31 13.52 19.51 13.22
C VAL A 31 13.64 20.96 12.77
N VAL A 32 14.86 21.45 12.63
CA VAL A 32 15.18 22.80 12.14
C VAL A 32 15.77 22.71 10.74
N VAL A 33 15.14 23.40 9.79
CA VAL A 33 15.68 23.64 8.45
C VAL A 33 16.42 24.98 8.48
N VAL A 34 17.74 24.93 8.64
CA VAL A 34 18.58 26.08 9.00
C VAL A 34 18.54 27.17 7.94
N ASN A 35 18.71 26.81 6.67
CA ASN A 35 18.74 27.76 5.54
C ASN A 35 17.41 28.53 5.36
N ALA A 36 16.31 28.05 5.98
CA ALA A 36 15.02 28.71 5.96
C ALA A 36 14.63 29.37 7.29
N ALA A 37 15.44 29.20 8.35
CA ALA A 37 15.13 29.57 9.72
C ALA A 37 13.73 29.07 10.17
N LYS A 38 13.39 27.82 9.80
CA LYS A 38 12.08 27.20 10.11
C LYS A 38 12.23 25.97 10.98
N LYS A 39 11.34 25.87 11.96
CA LYS A 39 11.28 24.79 12.94
C LYS A 39 9.98 24.01 12.80
N PHE A 40 10.06 22.69 12.91
CA PHE A 40 8.94 21.76 12.79
C PHE A 40 8.99 20.74 13.93
N GLN A 41 7.82 20.33 14.42
CA GLN A 41 7.70 19.53 15.64
C GLN A 41 7.16 18.14 15.36
N ASP A 42 7.16 17.31 16.40
CA ASP A 42 6.49 15.99 16.47
C ASP A 42 7.07 14.87 15.60
N PHE A 43 8.21 15.10 14.93
CA PHE A 43 8.94 14.04 14.24
C PHE A 43 9.47 13.00 15.24
N ALA A 44 9.53 11.75 14.82
CA ALA A 44 10.17 10.66 15.54
C ALA A 44 11.70 10.72 15.43
N GLY A 45 12.23 11.40 14.39
CA GLY A 45 13.66 11.63 14.20
C GLY A 45 14.03 11.94 12.76
N VAL A 46 15.33 12.18 12.55
CA VAL A 46 15.95 12.27 11.23
C VAL A 46 16.74 10.99 10.97
N LEU A 47 16.47 10.34 9.84
CA LEU A 47 17.12 9.09 9.46
C LEU A 47 18.44 9.35 8.72
N SER A 48 19.32 8.36 8.82
CA SER A 48 20.55 8.31 8.04
C SER A 48 20.31 8.37 6.53
N THR A 49 21.29 8.90 5.81
CA THR A 49 21.33 8.86 4.36
C THR A 49 21.49 7.42 3.84
N GLU A 50 22.15 6.54 4.60
CA GLU A 50 22.37 5.14 4.21
C GLU A 50 21.17 4.25 4.54
N ASN A 51 20.76 3.40 3.59
CA ASN A 51 19.60 2.52 3.79
C ASN A 51 19.76 1.53 4.96
N SER A 52 20.98 1.04 5.23
CA SER A 52 21.29 0.12 6.33
C SER A 52 20.93 0.73 7.68
N GLU A 53 21.46 1.92 7.96
CA GLU A 53 21.25 2.61 9.22
C GLU A 53 19.81 3.13 9.35
N ALA A 54 19.25 3.69 8.28
CA ALA A 54 17.86 4.14 8.27
C ALA A 54 16.88 2.98 8.51
N TYR A 55 17.17 1.78 7.97
CA TYR A 55 16.41 0.57 8.25
C TYR A 55 16.49 0.17 9.72
N ALA A 56 17.70 0.14 10.30
CA ALA A 56 17.89 -0.20 11.71
C ALA A 56 17.16 0.78 12.66
N GLN A 57 17.14 2.07 12.32
CA GLN A 57 16.51 3.13 13.12
C GLN A 57 14.97 3.08 13.09
N ALA A 58 14.37 2.74 11.95
CA ALA A 58 12.93 2.87 11.76
C ALA A 58 12.21 1.53 11.58
N VAL A 59 12.69 0.65 10.69
CA VAL A 59 11.92 -0.50 10.18
C VAL A 59 12.25 -1.80 10.90
N SER A 60 13.53 -2.04 11.25
CA SER A 60 13.97 -3.27 11.93
C SER A 60 13.15 -3.61 13.20
N PRO A 61 12.79 -2.66 14.07
CA PRO A 61 11.97 -2.96 15.26
C PRO A 61 10.59 -3.56 14.96
N MET A 62 10.06 -3.37 13.75
CA MET A 62 8.75 -3.87 13.35
C MET A 62 8.79 -5.32 12.85
N VAL A 63 9.97 -5.91 12.62
CA VAL A 63 10.13 -7.31 12.18
C VAL A 63 9.55 -8.26 13.23
N SER A 64 9.86 -8.04 14.51
CA SER A 64 9.30 -8.85 15.60
C SER A 64 7.79 -8.68 15.74
N GLU A 65 7.25 -7.50 15.43
CA GLU A 65 5.80 -7.27 15.43
C GLU A 65 5.13 -8.09 14.32
N MET A 66 5.72 -8.11 13.12
CA MET A 66 5.26 -8.93 12.00
C MET A 66 5.34 -10.43 12.32
N LEU A 67 6.46 -10.92 12.86
CA LEU A 67 6.59 -12.32 13.29
C LEU A 67 5.56 -12.69 14.38
N GLY A 68 5.19 -11.72 15.23
CA GLY A 68 4.12 -11.86 16.23
C GLY A 68 2.70 -11.75 15.68
N GLY A 69 2.50 -11.65 14.36
CA GLY A 69 1.19 -11.59 13.72
C GLY A 69 0.60 -10.18 13.55
N SER A 70 1.36 -9.13 13.86
CA SER A 70 0.88 -7.76 13.73
C SER A 70 1.01 -7.23 12.30
N THR A 71 0.17 -6.26 11.96
CA THR A 71 0.24 -5.55 10.67
C THR A 71 1.01 -4.24 10.82
N SER A 72 2.00 -4.06 9.96
CA SER A 72 2.88 -2.90 9.91
C SER A 72 2.86 -2.25 8.52
N CYS A 73 3.08 -0.94 8.45
CA CYS A 73 3.13 -0.20 7.19
C CYS A 73 4.27 0.82 7.18
N CYS A 74 4.98 0.94 6.04
CA CYS A 74 6.04 1.92 5.81
C CYS A 74 5.76 2.72 4.53
N PHE A 75 5.58 4.03 4.66
CA PHE A 75 5.40 4.96 3.58
C PHE A 75 6.68 5.70 3.25
N ALA A 76 7.02 5.84 1.98
CA ALA A 76 7.97 6.84 1.50
C ALA A 76 7.23 7.99 0.80
N TYR A 77 7.42 9.20 1.31
CA TYR A 77 6.78 10.44 0.82
C TYR A 77 7.83 11.52 0.50
N GLY A 78 7.54 12.41 -0.44
CA GLY A 78 8.41 13.53 -0.81
C GLY A 78 8.33 13.90 -2.29
N HIS A 79 9.01 14.98 -2.67
CA HIS A 79 9.07 15.42 -4.07
C HIS A 79 9.80 14.40 -4.98
N THR A 80 9.61 14.48 -6.30
CA THR A 80 10.34 13.66 -7.27
C THR A 80 11.84 13.83 -7.11
N ASN A 81 12.56 12.71 -7.24
CA ASN A 81 14.00 12.62 -6.99
C ASN A 81 14.41 12.97 -5.55
N SER A 82 13.52 12.91 -4.55
CA SER A 82 13.92 13.07 -3.14
C SER A 82 14.48 11.79 -2.50
N GLY A 83 14.39 10.65 -3.19
CA GLY A 83 14.91 9.36 -2.71
C GLY A 83 13.86 8.33 -2.28
N LYS A 84 12.55 8.55 -2.52
CA LYS A 84 11.48 7.62 -2.09
C LYS A 84 11.68 6.17 -2.55
N THR A 85 11.81 5.96 -3.86
CA THR A 85 12.04 4.62 -4.45
C THR A 85 13.38 4.02 -4.01
N HIS A 86 14.41 4.85 -3.82
CA HIS A 86 15.70 4.41 -3.27
C HIS A 86 15.57 3.95 -1.81
N THR A 87 14.78 4.65 -1.00
CA THR A 87 14.43 4.21 0.36
C THR A 87 13.78 2.84 0.32
N ILE A 88 12.66 2.68 -0.41
CA ILE A 88 11.87 1.45 -0.33
C ILE A 88 12.58 0.27 -1.02
N PHE A 89 13.07 0.46 -2.23
CA PHE A 89 13.56 -0.63 -3.10
C PHE A 89 15.07 -0.63 -3.35
N GLY A 90 15.80 0.41 -2.94
CA GLY A 90 17.24 0.51 -3.21
C GLY A 90 17.59 0.69 -4.69
N TYR A 91 18.88 0.90 -4.97
CA TYR A 91 19.44 0.95 -6.32
C TYR A 91 20.82 0.30 -6.34
N GLY A 92 21.11 -0.44 -7.42
CA GLY A 92 22.39 -1.13 -7.60
C GLY A 92 22.70 -2.05 -6.40
N PRO A 93 23.88 -1.93 -5.77
CA PRO A 93 24.26 -2.76 -4.64
C PRO A 93 23.60 -2.35 -3.32
N GLU A 94 23.02 -1.16 -3.22
CA GLU A 94 22.42 -0.67 -1.98
C GLU A 94 20.99 -1.19 -1.83
N LEU A 95 20.82 -2.13 -0.89
CA LEU A 95 19.52 -2.70 -0.53
C LEU A 95 18.60 -1.63 0.10
N GLY A 96 17.35 -1.59 -0.34
CA GLY A 96 16.30 -0.76 0.24
C GLY A 96 15.67 -1.36 1.50
N MET A 97 14.67 -0.67 2.05
CA MET A 97 13.91 -1.13 3.20
C MET A 97 13.25 -2.49 2.95
N CYS A 98 12.73 -2.74 1.74
CA CYS A 98 12.02 -3.99 1.46
C CYS A 98 12.95 -5.20 1.46
N GLN A 99 14.11 -5.13 0.80
CA GLN A 99 15.05 -6.26 0.78
C GLN A 99 15.62 -6.51 2.18
N ARG A 100 15.96 -5.45 2.92
CA ARG A 100 16.45 -5.58 4.30
C ARG A 100 15.41 -6.20 5.22
N LEU A 101 14.15 -5.75 5.12
CA LEU A 101 13.03 -6.35 5.86
C LEU A 101 12.90 -7.85 5.57
N VAL A 102 12.96 -8.25 4.31
CA VAL A 102 12.86 -9.66 3.91
C VAL A 102 14.04 -10.47 4.45
N HIS A 103 15.27 -9.99 4.32
CA HIS A 103 16.44 -10.68 4.88
C HIS A 103 16.35 -10.84 6.40
N ASP A 104 16.00 -9.77 7.12
CA ASP A 104 15.84 -9.79 8.58
C ASP A 104 14.70 -10.71 9.00
N LEU A 105 13.57 -10.72 8.27
CA LEU A 105 12.43 -11.57 8.56
C LEU A 105 12.82 -13.05 8.52
N PHE A 106 13.49 -13.50 7.46
CA PHE A 106 13.95 -14.89 7.35
C PHE A 106 15.09 -15.21 8.33
N ALA A 107 15.95 -14.25 8.66
CA ALA A 107 17.04 -14.45 9.61
C ALA A 107 16.56 -14.52 11.08
N GLN A 108 15.51 -13.78 11.43
CA GLN A 108 14.96 -13.73 12.80
C GLN A 108 13.85 -14.76 13.04
N SER A 109 13.24 -15.31 11.98
CA SER A 109 12.25 -16.38 12.11
C SER A 109 12.88 -17.65 12.69
N SER A 110 12.24 -18.21 13.72
CA SER A 110 12.56 -19.55 14.22
C SER A 110 11.86 -20.65 13.41
N ASP A 111 10.91 -20.30 12.54
CA ASP A 111 10.17 -21.24 11.71
C ASP A 111 10.95 -21.52 10.41
N SER A 112 11.47 -22.74 10.29
CA SER A 112 12.15 -23.23 9.08
C SER A 112 11.22 -23.41 7.88
N GLN A 113 9.90 -23.37 8.09
CA GLN A 113 8.88 -23.48 7.05
C GLN A 113 8.21 -22.13 6.77
N LEU A 114 8.87 -21.02 7.15
CA LEU A 114 8.37 -19.67 6.89
C LEU A 114 8.07 -19.49 5.39
N LEU A 115 6.82 -19.16 5.08
CA LEU A 115 6.37 -18.86 3.74
C LEU A 115 5.82 -17.44 3.70
N VAL A 116 6.32 -16.64 2.77
CA VAL A 116 5.89 -15.25 2.58
C VAL A 116 5.11 -15.15 1.28
N GLN A 117 3.87 -14.71 1.39
CA GLN A 117 3.05 -14.34 0.26
C GLN A 117 3.31 -12.88 -0.11
N VAL A 118 3.52 -12.62 -1.40
CA VAL A 118 3.76 -11.30 -1.96
C VAL A 118 2.58 -10.90 -2.83
N ARG A 119 2.04 -9.68 -2.61
CA ARG A 119 1.21 -8.98 -3.59
C ARG A 119 1.85 -7.66 -3.93
N PHE A 120 1.87 -7.30 -5.21
CA PHE A 120 2.50 -6.08 -5.65
C PHE A 120 1.68 -5.41 -6.74
N TYR A 121 1.28 -4.15 -6.53
CA TYR A 121 0.50 -3.41 -7.51
C TYR A 121 0.87 -1.93 -7.53
N GLU A 122 0.59 -1.27 -8.65
CA GLU A 122 0.73 0.17 -8.78
C GLU A 122 -0.64 0.86 -8.91
N LEU A 123 -0.74 2.06 -8.36
CA LEU A 123 -1.79 3.01 -8.67
C LEU A 123 -1.23 4.06 -9.63
N TYR A 124 -1.76 4.08 -10.84
CA TYR A 124 -1.32 4.97 -11.91
C TYR A 124 -2.53 5.53 -12.65
N ASN A 125 -2.58 6.85 -12.79
CA ASN A 125 -3.65 7.57 -13.50
C ASN A 125 -5.07 7.17 -13.03
N GLY A 126 -5.28 7.11 -11.71
CA GLY A 126 -6.56 6.72 -11.10
C GLY A 126 -6.97 5.26 -11.31
N LYS A 127 -6.09 4.40 -11.84
CA LYS A 127 -6.29 2.96 -12.05
C LYS A 127 -5.31 2.15 -11.21
N VAL A 128 -5.62 0.88 -10.99
CA VAL A 128 -4.73 -0.07 -10.32
C VAL A 128 -4.25 -1.08 -11.35
N PHE A 129 -2.98 -1.46 -11.28
CA PHE A 129 -2.38 -2.47 -12.15
C PHE A 129 -1.58 -3.47 -11.32
N ASP A 130 -1.82 -4.75 -11.55
CA ASP A 130 -1.17 -5.85 -10.85
C ASP A 130 0.25 -6.08 -11.39
N LEU A 131 1.27 -5.81 -10.58
CA LEU A 131 2.67 -5.93 -10.98
C LEU A 131 3.18 -7.37 -10.95
N LEU A 132 2.40 -8.33 -10.45
CA LEU A 132 2.74 -9.76 -10.50
C LEU A 132 1.96 -10.52 -11.59
N ASN A 133 1.09 -9.81 -12.31
CA ASN A 133 0.27 -10.36 -13.38
C ASN A 133 0.29 -9.41 -14.58
N ASP A 134 1.48 -9.12 -15.11
CA ASP A 134 1.69 -8.37 -16.36
C ASP A 134 0.88 -7.06 -16.48
N ARG A 135 0.74 -6.33 -15.35
CA ARG A 135 -0.03 -5.08 -15.25
C ARG A 135 -1.51 -5.25 -15.61
N GLN A 136 -2.10 -6.42 -15.35
CA GLN A 136 -3.54 -6.59 -15.52
C GLN A 136 -4.33 -5.59 -14.64
N PRO A 137 -5.46 -5.04 -15.13
CA PRO A 137 -6.23 -4.05 -14.39
C PRO A 137 -6.81 -4.59 -13.08
N GLY A 138 -6.59 -3.83 -12.00
CA GLY A 138 -7.18 -4.03 -10.69
C GLY A 138 -8.24 -2.99 -10.34
N PHE A 139 -9.07 -3.30 -9.33
CA PHE A 139 -10.19 -2.51 -8.89
C PHE A 139 -10.23 -2.42 -7.36
N VAL A 140 -10.26 -1.20 -6.84
CA VAL A 140 -10.45 -0.95 -5.41
C VAL A 140 -11.94 -1.01 -5.09
N ARG A 141 -12.31 -1.82 -4.10
CA ARG A 141 -13.69 -2.05 -3.67
C ARG A 141 -13.81 -1.87 -2.17
N GLN A 142 -15.00 -1.53 -1.73
CA GLN A 142 -15.34 -1.48 -0.32
C GLN A 142 -16.51 -2.44 -0.09
N ASP A 143 -16.39 -3.34 0.88
CA ASP A 143 -17.49 -4.22 1.28
C ASP A 143 -18.47 -3.51 2.24
N ALA A 144 -19.51 -4.24 2.67
CA ALA A 144 -20.56 -3.72 3.54
C ALA A 144 -20.02 -3.27 4.92
N ASP A 145 -18.99 -3.94 5.42
CA ASP A 145 -18.33 -3.62 6.70
C ASP A 145 -17.36 -2.44 6.56
N GLY A 146 -17.18 -1.93 5.35
CA GLY A 146 -16.33 -0.78 5.07
C GLY A 146 -14.85 -1.14 4.90
N THR A 147 -14.51 -2.41 4.78
CA THR A 147 -13.16 -2.92 4.49
C THR A 147 -12.83 -2.72 3.02
N ILE A 148 -11.60 -2.29 2.75
CA ILE A 148 -11.13 -2.00 1.40
C ILE A 148 -10.38 -3.22 0.86
N HIS A 149 -10.75 -3.64 -0.35
CA HIS A 149 -10.13 -4.75 -1.06
C HIS A 149 -9.64 -4.31 -2.42
N VAL A 150 -8.46 -4.77 -2.82
CA VAL A 150 -7.98 -4.64 -4.20
C VAL A 150 -8.18 -5.97 -4.91
N ARG A 151 -8.97 -5.94 -5.98
CA ARG A 151 -9.45 -7.13 -6.68
C ARG A 151 -9.10 -7.06 -8.16
N SER A 152 -9.07 -8.22 -8.83
CA SER A 152 -8.98 -8.31 -10.29
C SER A 152 -10.25 -7.80 -10.96
N ALA A 153 -10.28 -7.84 -12.30
CA ALA A 153 -11.44 -7.46 -13.09
C ALA A 153 -12.71 -8.23 -12.69
N THR A 154 -13.84 -7.54 -12.77
CA THR A 154 -15.16 -8.16 -12.54
C THR A 154 -15.48 -9.13 -13.65
N THR A 155 -16.05 -10.27 -13.28
CA THR A 155 -16.86 -11.07 -14.21
C THR A 155 -18.29 -11.07 -13.69
N MET A 156 -19.27 -10.95 -14.59
CA MET A 156 -20.68 -11.08 -14.23
C MET A 156 -21.13 -12.53 -14.37
N GLY A 157 -21.94 -13.00 -13.43
CA GLY A 157 -22.71 -14.23 -13.55
C GLY A 157 -24.11 -14.00 -14.15
N PRO A 158 -24.79 -15.06 -14.60
CA PRO A 158 -26.07 -15.11 -15.32
C PRO A 158 -27.24 -14.69 -14.43
N ASN A 159 -27.06 -14.74 -13.11
CA ASN A 159 -28.03 -14.29 -12.13
C ASN A 159 -27.74 -12.86 -11.63
N GLY A 160 -26.85 -12.12 -12.31
CA GLY A 160 -26.42 -10.77 -11.92
C GLY A 160 -25.37 -10.73 -10.81
N GLU A 161 -24.72 -11.86 -10.53
CA GLU A 161 -23.72 -12.00 -9.48
C GLU A 161 -22.38 -11.38 -9.88
N VAL A 162 -21.81 -10.56 -9.00
CA VAL A 162 -20.56 -9.85 -9.27
C VAL A 162 -19.39 -10.67 -8.72
N LEU A 163 -18.62 -11.29 -9.61
CA LEU A 163 -17.47 -12.11 -9.23
C LEU A 163 -16.19 -11.30 -9.34
N THR A 164 -15.35 -11.46 -8.35
CA THR A 164 -13.99 -10.94 -8.38
C THR A 164 -13.04 -11.86 -7.64
N GLN A 165 -11.79 -11.84 -8.07
CA GLN A 165 -10.71 -12.54 -7.39
C GLN A 165 -9.80 -11.51 -6.71
N SER A 166 -8.98 -11.97 -5.78
CA SER A 166 -7.85 -11.17 -5.30
C SER A 166 -6.87 -10.89 -6.43
N LEU A 167 -6.01 -9.89 -6.26
CA LEU A 167 -4.83 -9.75 -7.12
C LEU A 167 -3.93 -11.00 -7.02
N GLN A 168 -3.09 -11.19 -8.04
CA GLN A 168 -2.13 -12.27 -8.10
C GLN A 168 -1.24 -12.25 -6.86
N ALA A 169 -1.11 -13.42 -6.25
CA ALA A 169 -0.18 -13.66 -5.16
C ALA A 169 0.92 -14.60 -5.65
N GLU A 170 2.16 -14.25 -5.34
CA GLU A 170 3.30 -15.16 -5.48
C GLU A 170 3.83 -15.50 -4.08
N TYR A 171 4.56 -16.61 -3.95
CA TYR A 171 5.00 -17.14 -2.65
C TYR A 171 6.49 -17.42 -2.68
N GLY A 172 7.20 -17.03 -1.63
CA GLY A 172 8.63 -17.32 -1.46
C GLY A 172 8.90 -17.93 -0.08
N ASP A 173 9.68 -19.02 -0.09
CA ASP A 173 10.13 -19.79 1.08
C ASP A 173 11.55 -19.41 1.54
N SER A 174 12.16 -18.43 0.88
CA SER A 174 13.48 -17.90 1.20
C SER A 174 13.55 -16.41 0.88
N ALA A 175 14.48 -15.71 1.53
CA ALA A 175 14.71 -14.29 1.27
C ALA A 175 15.05 -14.03 -0.22
N ALA A 176 15.83 -14.91 -0.85
CA ALA A 176 16.17 -14.81 -2.26
C ALA A 176 14.91 -14.90 -3.15
N ALA A 177 14.07 -15.92 -2.94
CA ALA A 177 12.84 -16.10 -3.71
C ALA A 177 11.89 -14.89 -3.60
N VAL A 178 11.71 -14.35 -2.38
CA VAL A 178 10.86 -13.16 -2.17
C VAL A 178 11.44 -11.93 -2.86
N VAL A 179 12.76 -11.71 -2.77
CA VAL A 179 13.44 -10.59 -3.44
C VAL A 179 13.33 -10.70 -4.96
N ASP A 180 13.39 -11.91 -5.53
CA ASP A 180 13.22 -12.15 -6.96
C ASP A 180 11.80 -11.79 -7.42
N ILE A 181 10.77 -12.17 -6.67
CA ILE A 181 9.36 -11.79 -6.93
C ILE A 181 9.22 -10.26 -6.95
N ILE A 182 9.77 -9.58 -5.93
CA ILE A 182 9.73 -8.11 -5.84
C ILE A 182 10.45 -7.46 -7.02
N SER A 183 11.60 -8.02 -7.43
CA SER A 183 12.42 -7.52 -8.53
C SER A 183 11.71 -7.66 -9.88
N LYS A 184 10.99 -8.77 -10.10
CA LYS A 184 10.11 -8.97 -11.26
C LYS A 184 9.03 -7.89 -11.35
N GLY A 185 8.27 -7.69 -10.27
CA GLY A 185 7.21 -6.67 -10.26
C GLY A 185 7.72 -5.24 -10.39
N ARG A 186 8.90 -4.95 -9.82
CA ARG A 186 9.59 -3.66 -9.98
C ARG A 186 9.98 -3.39 -11.44
N SER A 187 10.45 -4.41 -12.14
CA SER A 187 10.83 -4.29 -13.56
C SER A 187 9.61 -3.95 -14.43
N LEU A 188 8.48 -4.61 -14.18
CA LEU A 188 7.20 -4.28 -14.84
C LEU A 188 6.74 -2.83 -14.54
N ARG A 189 6.95 -2.33 -13.32
CA ARG A 189 6.70 -0.91 -12.99
C ARG A 189 7.65 0.04 -13.74
N ALA A 190 8.84 -0.39 -14.18
CA ALA A 190 9.78 0.47 -14.89
C ALA A 190 9.50 0.56 -16.40
N GLU A 191 8.90 -0.48 -16.99
CA GLU A 191 8.68 -0.62 -18.44
C GLU A 191 7.36 -0.02 -18.95
N GLY A 192 6.49 0.48 -18.08
CA GLY A 192 5.09 0.80 -18.38
C GLY A 192 4.80 1.98 -19.33
N THR A 193 5.80 2.73 -19.80
CA THR A 193 5.67 3.73 -20.88
C THR A 193 6.99 3.96 -21.63
N SER A 194 6.98 3.85 -22.96
CA SER A 194 8.14 3.94 -23.87
C SER A 194 8.66 5.36 -24.16
N GLU A 195 8.45 6.35 -23.28
CA GLU A 195 8.92 7.72 -23.50
C GLU A 195 9.55 8.31 -22.23
N LEU A 196 10.89 8.27 -22.16
CA LEU A 196 11.83 9.17 -21.44
C LEU A 196 11.54 9.60 -19.97
N HIS A 197 10.57 9.03 -19.26
CA HIS A 197 10.19 9.45 -17.90
C HIS A 197 10.39 8.35 -16.86
N HIS A 198 10.93 8.72 -15.70
CA HIS A 198 11.03 7.84 -14.53
C HIS A 198 9.62 7.55 -13.96
N GLN A 199 9.01 6.43 -14.36
CA GLN A 199 7.65 6.01 -13.97
C GLN A 199 7.41 5.97 -12.46
N SER A 200 8.45 5.77 -11.65
CA SER A 200 8.34 5.79 -10.17
C SER A 200 7.94 7.16 -9.61
N SER A 201 8.18 8.25 -10.34
CA SER A 201 7.72 9.58 -9.96
C SER A 201 6.22 9.81 -10.19
N ARG A 202 5.59 8.97 -11.03
CA ARG A 202 4.23 9.16 -11.56
C ARG A 202 3.21 8.10 -11.14
N SER A 203 3.67 7.06 -10.46
CA SER A 203 2.84 5.96 -9.95
C SER A 203 3.11 5.77 -8.46
N HIS A 204 2.07 5.41 -7.70
CA HIS A 204 2.26 4.89 -6.34
C HIS A 204 2.42 3.38 -6.42
N ALA A 205 3.37 2.79 -5.71
CA ALA A 205 3.48 1.34 -5.61
C ALA A 205 3.17 0.86 -4.21
N VAL A 206 2.44 -0.25 -4.11
CA VAL A 206 2.06 -0.89 -2.85
C VAL A 206 2.49 -2.34 -2.90
N LEU A 207 3.43 -2.69 -2.03
CA LEU A 207 3.95 -4.04 -1.84
C LEU A 207 3.42 -4.57 -0.51
N GLU A 208 2.72 -5.70 -0.55
CA GLU A 208 2.22 -6.40 0.63
C GLU A 208 2.99 -7.70 0.80
N LEU A 209 3.54 -7.91 2.00
CA LEU A 209 4.22 -9.13 2.42
C LEU A 209 3.43 -9.72 3.60
N GLU A 210 2.89 -10.93 3.43
CA GLU A 210 2.09 -11.61 4.45
C GLU A 210 2.76 -12.94 4.81
N ILE A 211 2.96 -13.19 6.10
CA ILE A 211 3.36 -14.50 6.62
C ILE A 211 2.16 -15.44 6.50
N VAL A 212 2.36 -16.55 5.80
CA VAL A 212 1.33 -17.57 5.58
C VAL A 212 1.89 -18.96 5.90
N THR A 213 1.01 -19.92 6.17
CA THR A 213 1.38 -21.33 6.20
C THR A 213 1.24 -21.93 4.80
N SER A 214 1.93 -23.05 4.54
CA SER A 214 1.75 -23.81 3.29
C SER A 214 0.31 -24.27 3.09
N ALA A 215 -0.38 -24.66 4.18
CA ALA A 215 -1.79 -25.06 4.15
C ALA A 215 -2.70 -23.89 3.76
N LEU A 216 -2.49 -22.70 4.33
CA LEU A 216 -3.25 -21.50 3.97
C LEU A 216 -3.00 -21.08 2.51
N ALA A 217 -1.75 -21.15 2.05
CA ALA A 217 -1.41 -20.85 0.66
C ALA A 217 -2.11 -21.79 -0.32
N GLU A 218 -2.11 -23.11 -0.03
CA GLU A 218 -2.78 -24.09 -0.87
C GLU A 218 -4.30 -23.93 -0.84
N ALA A 219 -4.90 -23.71 0.34
CA ALA A 219 -6.35 -23.44 0.45
C ALA A 219 -6.76 -22.21 -0.39
N ARG A 220 -5.98 -21.11 -0.34
CA ARG A 220 -6.20 -19.92 -1.17
C ARG A 220 -6.10 -20.22 -2.66
N LYS A 221 -5.12 -21.04 -3.07
CA LYS A 221 -4.95 -21.47 -4.47
C LYS A 221 -6.15 -22.28 -4.95
N GLN A 222 -6.67 -23.19 -4.13
CA GLN A 222 -7.87 -23.96 -4.46
C GLN A 222 -9.10 -23.07 -4.68
N VAL A 223 -9.29 -22.04 -3.83
CA VAL A 223 -10.35 -21.03 -4.05
C VAL A 223 -10.18 -20.33 -5.39
N VAL A 224 -8.97 -19.88 -5.74
CA VAL A 224 -8.71 -19.19 -7.02
C VAL A 224 -9.02 -20.10 -8.21
N LEU A 225 -8.58 -21.36 -8.17
CA LEU A 225 -8.86 -22.35 -9.22
C LEU A 225 -10.36 -22.60 -9.36
N ALA A 226 -11.06 -22.82 -8.24
CA ALA A 226 -12.51 -23.03 -8.24
C ALA A 226 -13.26 -21.81 -8.79
N GLN A 227 -12.87 -20.60 -8.39
CA GLN A 227 -13.43 -19.35 -8.90
C GLN A 227 -13.17 -19.18 -10.41
N SER A 228 -12.00 -19.58 -10.91
CA SER A 228 -11.69 -19.54 -12.33
C SER A 228 -12.58 -20.47 -13.15
N ARG A 229 -12.83 -21.70 -12.66
CA ARG A 229 -13.78 -22.64 -13.29
C ARG A 229 -15.18 -22.04 -13.37
N VAL A 230 -15.66 -21.49 -12.26
CA VAL A 230 -16.96 -20.81 -12.18
C VAL A 230 -17.04 -19.67 -13.22
N SER A 231 -16.01 -18.82 -13.33
CA SER A 231 -15.95 -17.75 -14.34
C SER A 231 -16.01 -18.28 -15.79
N GLN A 232 -15.35 -19.39 -16.10
CA GLN A 232 -15.40 -20.00 -17.43
C GLN A 232 -16.79 -20.57 -17.76
N MET A 233 -17.44 -21.18 -16.77
CA MET A 233 -18.81 -21.72 -16.93
C MET A 233 -19.81 -20.61 -17.25
N TYR A 234 -19.66 -19.43 -16.66
CA TYR A 234 -20.52 -18.29 -16.99
C TYR A 234 -20.40 -17.79 -18.41
N VAL A 235 -19.17 -17.71 -18.95
CA VAL A 235 -18.96 -17.35 -20.36
C VAL A 235 -19.71 -18.31 -21.30
N ALA A 236 -19.81 -19.59 -20.92
CA ALA A 236 -20.55 -20.60 -21.68
C ALA A 236 -22.08 -20.44 -21.57
N VAL A 237 -22.61 -19.97 -20.43
CA VAL A 237 -24.05 -19.76 -20.22
C VAL A 237 -24.56 -18.53 -20.98
N ASP A 238 -23.84 -17.41 -20.95
CA ASP A 238 -24.36 -16.11 -21.42
C ASP A 238 -24.01 -15.78 -22.89
N GLY A 239 -23.08 -16.52 -23.50
CA GLY A 239 -22.41 -16.10 -24.75
C GLY A 239 -23.25 -16.02 -26.03
N LYS A 240 -24.49 -16.53 -26.06
CA LYS A 240 -25.26 -16.70 -27.32
C LYS A 240 -26.63 -16.00 -27.37
N TYR A 241 -27.43 -16.04 -26.31
CA TYR A 241 -28.85 -15.64 -26.37
C TYR A 241 -29.13 -14.27 -25.77
N GLU A 242 -28.48 -13.89 -24.67
CA GLU A 242 -28.71 -12.60 -24.00
C GLU A 242 -28.40 -11.39 -24.88
N LEU A 243 -27.33 -11.45 -25.67
CA LEU A 243 -26.93 -10.39 -26.61
C LEU A 243 -27.90 -10.21 -27.79
N SER A 244 -28.74 -11.22 -28.07
CA SER A 244 -29.61 -11.25 -29.24
C SER A 244 -31.07 -10.87 -28.94
N GLY A 245 -31.49 -10.93 -27.67
CA GLY A 245 -32.89 -10.73 -27.26
C GLY A 245 -33.86 -11.81 -27.77
N ILE A 246 -33.34 -12.89 -28.36
CA ILE A 246 -34.13 -14.01 -28.90
C ILE A 246 -34.33 -15.05 -27.78
N GLN A 247 -35.57 -15.51 -27.63
CA GLN A 247 -35.88 -16.56 -26.68
C GLN A 247 -35.21 -17.88 -27.13
N PRO A 248 -34.42 -18.56 -26.27
CA PRO A 248 -33.70 -19.77 -26.66
C PRO A 248 -34.69 -20.87 -27.07
N PRO A 249 -34.38 -21.70 -28.08
CA PRO A 249 -35.13 -22.93 -28.35
C PRO A 249 -35.22 -23.82 -27.11
N GLN A 250 -36.26 -24.65 -26.97
CA GLN A 250 -36.48 -25.49 -25.78
C GLN A 250 -35.26 -26.35 -25.43
N GLU A 251 -34.62 -26.96 -26.43
CA GLU A 251 -33.41 -27.77 -26.24
C GLU A 251 -32.25 -26.97 -25.62
N ASP A 252 -32.12 -25.68 -25.98
CA ASP A 252 -31.12 -24.80 -25.42
C ASP A 252 -31.54 -24.25 -24.05
N GLN A 253 -32.84 -24.11 -23.77
CA GLN A 253 -33.34 -23.80 -22.43
C GLN A 253 -32.98 -24.92 -21.44
N ASP A 254 -33.23 -26.18 -21.81
CA ASP A 254 -32.92 -27.34 -20.98
C ASP A 254 -31.39 -27.44 -20.73
N ARG A 255 -30.57 -27.18 -21.76
CA ARG A 255 -29.10 -27.10 -21.63
C ARG A 255 -28.65 -25.99 -20.68
N LEU A 256 -29.24 -24.80 -20.78
CA LEU A 256 -28.92 -23.67 -19.91
C LEU A 256 -29.31 -23.95 -18.46
N GLU A 257 -30.43 -24.65 -18.22
CA GLU A 257 -30.84 -25.06 -16.88
C GLU A 257 -29.84 -26.03 -16.25
N VAL A 258 -29.36 -27.02 -17.01
CA VAL A 258 -28.29 -27.93 -16.56
C VAL A 258 -27.01 -27.17 -16.24
N LEU A 259 -26.57 -26.26 -17.12
CA LEU A 259 -25.36 -25.45 -16.90
C LEU A 259 -25.49 -24.55 -15.66
N ARG A 260 -26.67 -23.99 -15.41
CA ARG A 260 -26.96 -23.21 -14.19
C ARG A 260 -26.87 -24.06 -12.93
N GLY A 261 -27.42 -25.27 -12.94
CA GLY A 261 -27.25 -26.21 -11.82
C GLY A 261 -25.79 -26.58 -11.56
N GLN A 262 -24.97 -26.71 -12.61
CA GLN A 262 -23.52 -26.94 -12.48
C GLN A 262 -22.80 -25.72 -11.88
N VAL A 263 -23.19 -24.51 -12.29
CA VAL A 263 -22.69 -23.25 -11.70
C VAL A 263 -23.00 -23.21 -10.21
N ASP A 264 -24.25 -23.44 -9.80
CA ASP A 264 -24.68 -23.36 -8.40
C ASP A 264 -23.87 -24.35 -7.54
N ALA A 265 -23.66 -25.56 -8.04
CA ALA A 265 -22.81 -26.56 -7.38
C ALA A 265 -21.35 -26.09 -7.25
N ALA A 266 -20.78 -25.51 -8.32
CA ALA A 266 -19.41 -24.99 -8.31
C ALA A 266 -19.26 -23.76 -7.38
N GLN A 267 -20.29 -22.92 -7.26
CA GLN A 267 -20.31 -21.83 -6.28
C GLN A 267 -20.36 -22.32 -4.84
N ALA A 268 -21.15 -23.37 -4.57
CA ALA A 268 -21.18 -24.01 -3.26
C ALA A 268 -19.80 -24.59 -2.88
N GLU A 269 -19.09 -25.18 -3.84
CA GLU A 269 -17.70 -25.62 -3.68
C GLU A 269 -16.78 -24.43 -3.33
N VAL A 270 -16.87 -23.31 -4.05
CA VAL A 270 -16.10 -22.09 -3.74
C VAL A 270 -16.39 -21.58 -2.32
N ALA A 271 -17.65 -21.63 -1.88
CA ALA A 271 -18.02 -21.21 -0.53
C ALA A 271 -17.42 -22.12 0.55
N ALA A 272 -17.41 -23.44 0.33
CA ALA A 272 -16.77 -24.40 1.22
C ALA A 272 -15.25 -24.16 1.32
N LEU A 273 -14.57 -24.03 0.17
CA LEU A 273 -13.13 -23.75 0.13
C LEU A 273 -12.76 -22.41 0.79
N LYS A 274 -13.65 -21.41 0.73
CA LYS A 274 -13.44 -20.14 1.46
C LYS A 274 -13.53 -20.33 2.99
N ALA A 275 -14.44 -21.18 3.46
CA ALA A 275 -14.52 -21.52 4.88
C ALA A 275 -13.24 -22.23 5.35
N ASP A 276 -12.69 -23.14 4.53
CA ASP A 276 -11.40 -23.78 4.81
C ASP A 276 -10.25 -22.74 4.88
N VAL A 277 -10.25 -21.74 3.99
CA VAL A 277 -9.29 -20.63 4.06
C VAL A 277 -9.42 -19.85 5.37
N ASP A 278 -10.64 -19.57 5.84
CA ASP A 278 -10.85 -18.86 7.10
C ASP A 278 -10.37 -19.69 8.30
N GLU A 279 -10.56 -21.02 8.27
CA GLU A 279 -10.03 -21.92 9.29
C GLU A 279 -8.50 -21.95 9.31
N GLU A 280 -7.85 -22.11 8.14
CA GLU A 280 -6.39 -22.11 8.05
C GLU A 280 -5.79 -20.75 8.39
N LYS A 281 -6.50 -19.65 8.07
CA LYS A 281 -6.09 -18.30 8.45
C LYS A 281 -6.10 -18.11 9.97
N ALA A 282 -7.07 -18.69 10.68
CA ALA A 282 -7.13 -18.63 12.13
C ALA A 282 -5.97 -19.38 12.82
N LYS A 283 -5.34 -20.35 12.13
CA LYS A 283 -4.16 -21.09 12.61
C LYS A 283 -2.84 -20.37 12.29
N CYS A 284 -2.85 -19.39 11.38
CA CYS A 284 -1.67 -18.65 10.96
C CYS A 284 -1.49 -17.40 11.83
N ALA A 285 -0.25 -17.09 12.22
CA ALA A 285 0.07 -15.82 12.87
C ALA A 285 -0.34 -14.60 12.01
N GLY A 286 -0.24 -14.73 10.67
CA GLY A 286 -0.84 -13.78 9.72
C GLY A 286 -0.21 -12.40 9.68
N GLY A 287 1.02 -12.26 10.18
CA GLY A 287 1.72 -10.97 10.21
C GLY A 287 1.90 -10.39 8.82
N MET A 288 1.69 -9.08 8.69
CA MET A 288 1.74 -8.41 7.40
C MET A 288 2.59 -7.15 7.46
N PHE A 289 3.38 -6.94 6.43
CA PHE A 289 4.12 -5.69 6.22
C PHE A 289 3.76 -5.09 4.87
N VAL A 290 3.36 -3.83 4.88
CA VAL A 290 3.04 -3.09 3.67
C VAL A 290 4.06 -1.98 3.44
N LEU A 291 4.71 -1.99 2.27
CA LEU A 291 5.62 -0.94 1.85
C LEU A 291 4.99 -0.13 0.72
N VAL A 292 4.98 1.19 0.88
CA VAL A 292 4.34 2.11 -0.05
C VAL A 292 5.36 3.13 -0.55
N ASP A 293 5.61 3.12 -1.85
CA ASP A 293 6.40 4.15 -2.55
C ASP A 293 5.46 5.10 -3.28
N LEU A 294 5.22 6.28 -2.70
CA LEU A 294 4.31 7.27 -3.28
C LEU A 294 4.95 7.98 -4.48
N ALA A 295 4.12 8.49 -5.37
CA ALA A 295 4.52 9.39 -6.44
C ALA A 295 5.08 10.74 -5.90
N GLY A 296 5.72 11.52 -6.77
CA GLY A 296 6.24 12.85 -6.43
C GLY A 296 5.16 13.81 -5.93
N ALA A 297 5.42 14.47 -4.79
CA ALA A 297 4.46 15.37 -4.14
C ALA A 297 4.52 16.84 -4.57
N GLU A 298 5.25 17.15 -5.63
CA GLU A 298 5.35 18.49 -6.18
C GLU A 298 4.13 18.90 -7.01
N TYR A 299 3.74 20.17 -6.86
CA TYR A 299 2.79 20.79 -7.76
C TYR A 299 3.52 21.15 -9.07
N THR A 300 3.22 20.44 -10.15
CA THR A 300 3.70 20.79 -11.50
C THR A 300 2.92 22.00 -12.01
N GLY A 301 3.23 23.18 -11.46
CA GLY A 301 2.69 24.46 -11.93
C GLY A 301 3.34 24.93 -13.24
N GLU A 302 4.45 24.33 -13.66
CA GLU A 302 5.22 24.80 -14.81
C GLU A 302 5.73 23.63 -15.68
N GLY A 303 5.19 23.54 -16.91
CA GLY A 303 5.95 23.25 -18.14
C GLY A 303 6.57 21.87 -18.38
N LEU A 304 6.44 20.86 -17.51
CA LEU A 304 7.10 19.55 -17.72
C LEU A 304 6.30 18.54 -18.54
N ALA A 305 4.98 18.70 -18.63
CA ALA A 305 4.16 17.83 -19.47
C ALA A 305 4.23 18.33 -20.92
N ARG A 306 4.81 17.51 -21.80
CA ARG A 306 5.03 17.83 -23.22
C ARG A 306 3.80 17.54 -24.06
N ASN A 307 2.91 16.68 -23.57
CA ASN A 307 1.71 16.25 -24.28
C ASN A 307 0.48 16.19 -23.36
N SER A 308 -0.70 16.08 -23.96
CA SER A 308 -1.99 16.03 -23.24
C SER A 308 -2.08 14.85 -22.26
N GLN A 309 -1.39 13.75 -22.55
CA GLN A 309 -1.40 12.54 -21.74
C GLN A 309 -0.61 12.74 -20.43
N GLU A 310 0.59 13.31 -20.51
CA GLU A 310 1.42 13.68 -19.35
C GLU A 310 0.73 14.72 -18.47
N HIS A 311 -0.02 15.65 -19.06
CA HIS A 311 -0.83 16.60 -18.29
C HIS A 311 -1.94 15.92 -17.49
N LYS A 312 -2.61 14.91 -18.06
CA LYS A 312 -3.63 14.12 -17.35
C LYS A 312 -3.00 13.34 -16.20
N GLU A 313 -1.86 12.70 -16.44
CA GLU A 313 -1.13 11.96 -15.40
C GLU A 313 -0.71 12.85 -14.24
N ALA A 314 -0.08 13.99 -14.53
CA ALA A 314 0.31 14.95 -13.51
C ALA A 314 -0.89 15.44 -12.69
N ARG A 315 -2.05 15.66 -13.33
CA ARG A 315 -3.29 16.04 -12.66
C ARG A 315 -3.80 14.95 -11.73
N GLU A 316 -3.79 13.69 -12.16
CA GLU A 316 -4.24 12.56 -11.34
C GLU A 316 -3.32 12.27 -10.14
N ILE A 317 -2.00 12.35 -10.33
CA ILE A 317 -1.03 12.24 -9.23
C ILE A 317 -1.32 13.29 -8.17
N ASN A 318 -1.44 14.55 -8.59
CA ASN A 318 -1.75 15.66 -7.70
C ASN A 318 -3.11 15.49 -7.03
N SER A 319 -4.12 14.97 -7.73
CA SER A 319 -5.43 14.65 -7.18
C SER A 319 -5.33 13.64 -6.03
N SER A 320 -4.62 12.53 -6.24
CA SER A 320 -4.45 11.48 -5.22
C SER A 320 -3.68 11.95 -3.98
N LEU A 321 -2.60 12.73 -4.16
CA LEU A 321 -1.81 13.26 -3.05
C LEU A 321 -2.53 14.42 -2.34
N LEU A 322 -3.35 15.21 -3.05
CA LEU A 322 -4.22 16.19 -2.43
C LEU A 322 -5.31 15.52 -1.59
N ALA A 323 -5.94 14.45 -2.10
CA ALA A 323 -6.90 13.67 -1.32
C ALA A 323 -6.26 13.14 -0.03
N LEU A 324 -5.01 12.64 -0.11
CA LEU A 324 -4.26 12.18 1.07
C LEU A 324 -3.97 13.33 2.04
N LYS A 325 -3.58 14.50 1.55
CA LYS A 325 -3.40 15.72 2.35
C LYS A 325 -4.69 16.10 3.08
N GLU A 326 -5.82 16.07 2.39
CA GLU A 326 -7.13 16.39 2.94
C GLU A 326 -7.58 15.40 4.01
N CYS A 327 -7.35 14.10 3.81
CA CYS A 327 -7.67 13.08 4.82
C CYS A 327 -6.94 13.37 6.14
N ILE A 328 -5.64 13.61 6.06
CA ILE A 328 -4.79 13.89 7.23
C ILE A 328 -5.15 15.24 7.86
N ARG A 329 -5.47 16.26 7.06
CA ARG A 329 -5.92 17.57 7.55
C ARG A 329 -7.22 17.47 8.34
N VAL A 330 -8.19 16.69 7.86
CA VAL A 330 -9.46 16.46 8.57
C VAL A 330 -9.20 15.67 9.86
N GLN A 331 -8.34 14.65 9.82
CA GLN A 331 -7.94 13.88 10.99
C GLN A 331 -7.24 14.74 12.06
N ALA A 332 -6.36 15.65 11.66
CA ALA A 332 -5.67 16.58 12.56
C ALA A 332 -6.61 17.55 13.28
N ARG A 333 -7.79 17.84 12.72
CA ARG A 333 -8.74 18.83 13.26
C ARG A 333 -9.61 18.32 14.40
N GLN A 334 -9.42 17.07 14.83
CA GLN A 334 -10.11 16.44 15.96
C GLN A 334 -11.65 16.61 15.94
N GLY A 335 -12.35 15.62 15.40
CA GLY A 335 -13.66 15.24 15.96
C GLY A 335 -14.94 15.82 15.35
N THR A 336 -14.95 16.45 14.18
CA THR A 336 -16.21 16.63 13.41
C THR A 336 -15.96 16.62 11.91
N GLY A 337 -16.35 15.54 11.24
CA GLY A 337 -16.31 15.46 9.77
C GLY A 337 -15.95 14.08 9.26
N HIS A 338 -16.67 13.64 8.24
CA HIS A 338 -16.34 12.43 7.48
C HIS A 338 -14.97 12.62 6.81
N ILE A 339 -14.00 11.75 7.12
CA ILE A 339 -12.69 11.74 6.44
C ILE A 339 -12.90 11.23 5.01
N PRO A 340 -12.55 12.01 3.96
CA PRO A 340 -12.94 11.71 2.59
C PRO A 340 -12.01 10.70 1.91
N TYR A 341 -11.81 9.52 2.51
CA TYR A 341 -10.94 8.46 1.96
C TYR A 341 -11.35 8.02 0.55
N ARG A 342 -12.60 8.22 0.15
CA ARG A 342 -13.13 7.89 -1.18
C ARG A 342 -12.72 8.86 -2.30
N ASN A 343 -12.10 10.00 -1.97
CA ASN A 343 -11.69 10.98 -2.98
C ASN A 343 -10.58 10.50 -3.92
N SER A 344 -9.87 9.42 -3.54
CA SER A 344 -8.93 8.75 -4.44
C SER A 344 -8.81 7.27 -4.10
N LYS A 345 -8.44 6.45 -5.09
CA LYS A 345 -8.14 5.03 -4.85
C LYS A 345 -6.97 4.84 -3.89
N LEU A 346 -5.99 5.75 -3.91
CA LEU A 346 -4.87 5.76 -2.97
C LEU A 346 -5.38 5.87 -1.52
N THR A 347 -6.17 6.90 -1.22
CA THR A 347 -6.70 7.11 0.13
C THR A 347 -7.66 6.01 0.57
N MET A 348 -8.36 5.35 -0.35
CA MET A 348 -9.13 4.15 -0.03
C MET A 348 -8.21 3.01 0.40
N VAL A 349 -7.21 2.66 -0.41
CA VAL A 349 -6.26 1.57 -0.10
C VAL A 349 -5.51 1.83 1.21
N LEU A 350 -5.15 3.08 1.48
CA LEU A 350 -4.38 3.45 2.67
C LEU A 350 -5.23 3.64 3.93
N LYS A 351 -6.57 3.60 3.82
CA LYS A 351 -7.49 3.89 4.92
C LYS A 351 -7.13 3.15 6.21
N CYS A 352 -6.94 1.83 6.13
CA CYS A 352 -6.67 0.99 7.30
C CYS A 352 -5.32 1.29 7.99
N TYR A 353 -4.36 1.91 7.29
CA TYR A 353 -3.04 2.28 7.84
C TYR A 353 -2.98 3.73 8.34
N LEU A 354 -3.96 4.55 7.96
CA LEU A 354 -4.10 5.96 8.36
C LEU A 354 -5.11 6.15 9.48
N GLU A 355 -6.03 5.21 9.67
CA GLU A 355 -6.97 5.21 10.78
C GLU A 355 -6.24 4.92 12.10
N THR A 356 -6.53 5.75 13.12
CA THR A 356 -5.87 5.62 14.43
C THR A 356 -6.41 4.47 15.27
N ASP A 357 -7.53 3.88 14.87
CA ASP A 357 -8.25 2.85 15.62
C ASP A 357 -7.87 1.42 15.23
N THR A 358 -7.06 1.26 14.18
CA THR A 358 -6.48 -0.04 13.84
C THR A 358 -5.22 -0.29 14.67
N PRO A 359 -4.96 -1.53 15.10
CA PRO A 359 -3.76 -1.89 15.86
C PRO A 359 -2.48 -1.90 15.00
N SER A 360 -2.45 -1.13 13.91
CA SER A 360 -1.32 -1.09 12.99
C SER A 360 -0.19 -0.17 13.48
N SER A 361 1.05 -0.60 13.23
CA SER A 361 2.24 0.24 13.39
C SER A 361 2.56 0.88 12.04
N THR A 362 2.49 2.20 11.95
CA THR A 362 2.70 2.93 10.69
C THR A 362 3.93 3.81 10.80
N ILE A 363 4.81 3.74 9.82
CA ILE A 363 5.98 4.61 9.68
C ILE A 363 5.85 5.41 8.40
N ILE A 364 6.13 6.71 8.48
CA ILE A 364 6.17 7.59 7.31
C ILE A 364 7.56 8.20 7.22
N ILE A 365 8.30 7.84 6.18
CA ILE A 365 9.63 8.36 5.85
C ILE A 365 9.46 9.48 4.83
N THR A 366 9.71 10.71 5.27
CA THR A 366 9.67 11.90 4.42
C THR A 366 11.04 12.13 3.81
N ASN A 367 11.21 11.71 2.57
CA ASN A 367 12.41 11.90 1.78
C ASN A 367 12.52 13.34 1.27
N VAL A 368 13.66 13.99 1.53
CA VAL A 368 13.95 15.37 1.09
C VAL A 368 15.34 15.49 0.45
N SER A 369 15.49 16.38 -0.52
CA SER A 369 16.79 16.75 -1.09
C SER A 369 17.57 17.63 -0.12
N SER A 370 18.88 17.41 -0.01
CA SER A 370 19.79 18.33 0.69
C SER A 370 20.33 19.46 -0.19
N ALA A 371 19.93 19.55 -1.45
CA ALA A 371 20.36 20.61 -2.37
C ALA A 371 19.52 21.90 -2.18
N VAL A 372 20.14 23.05 -1.94
CA VAL A 372 19.45 24.34 -1.71
C VAL A 372 18.60 24.79 -2.90
N THR A 373 18.97 24.42 -4.14
CA THR A 373 18.13 24.57 -5.33
C THR A 373 16.73 23.94 -5.16
N HIS A 374 16.61 22.92 -4.30
CA HIS A 374 15.36 22.24 -3.98
C HIS A 374 14.73 22.65 -2.64
N LEU A 375 15.23 23.71 -1.98
CA LEU A 375 14.78 24.15 -0.65
C LEU A 375 13.27 24.33 -0.54
N ARG A 376 12.63 24.95 -1.54
CA ARG A 376 11.17 25.13 -1.55
C ARG A 376 10.42 23.79 -1.51
N LYS A 377 10.83 22.82 -2.35
CA LYS A 377 10.22 21.48 -2.43
C LYS A 377 10.46 20.70 -1.13
N ALA A 378 11.65 20.82 -0.55
CA ALA A 378 11.97 20.23 0.74
C ALA A 378 11.09 20.80 1.84
N LEU A 379 10.96 22.13 1.95
CA LEU A 379 10.11 22.79 2.96
C LEU A 379 8.63 22.40 2.85
N ASP A 380 8.11 22.27 1.64
CA ASP A 380 6.71 21.84 1.43
C ASP A 380 6.50 20.39 1.88
N SER A 381 7.49 19.52 1.65
CA SER A 381 7.48 18.12 2.13
C SER A 381 7.56 18.05 3.66
N VAL A 382 8.47 18.80 4.28
CA VAL A 382 8.64 18.86 5.75
C VAL A 382 7.38 19.42 6.43
N ARG A 383 6.78 20.49 5.89
CA ARG A 383 5.52 21.05 6.41
C ARG A 383 4.40 20.02 6.46
N TYR A 384 4.25 19.28 5.36
CA TYR A 384 3.24 18.24 5.30
C TYR A 384 3.52 17.12 6.30
N ALA A 385 4.77 16.66 6.39
CA ALA A 385 5.16 15.65 7.37
C ALA A 385 4.90 16.08 8.82
N ALA A 386 5.12 17.36 9.16
CA ALA A 386 4.80 17.88 10.49
C ALA A 386 3.29 17.90 10.76
N LEU A 387 2.47 18.23 9.75
CA LEU A 387 1.00 18.12 9.83
C LEU A 387 0.57 16.66 10.10
N VAL A 388 1.20 15.71 9.41
CA VAL A 388 0.95 14.27 9.63
C VAL A 388 1.32 13.89 11.07
N ALA A 389 2.53 14.22 11.49
CA ALA A 389 3.05 13.87 12.82
C ALA A 389 2.14 14.38 13.95
N SER A 390 1.73 15.65 13.87
CA SER A 390 0.82 16.25 14.84
C SER A 390 -0.57 15.59 14.86
N ALA A 391 -1.12 15.18 13.71
CA ALA A 391 -2.41 14.50 13.60
C ALA A 391 -2.46 13.16 14.36
N PHE A 392 -1.37 12.40 14.30
CA PHE A 392 -1.30 11.11 14.96
C PHE A 392 -0.93 11.21 16.46
N LYS A 393 -0.07 12.17 16.85
CA LYS A 393 0.33 12.37 18.25
C LYS A 393 -0.80 12.89 19.14
N THR A 394 -1.66 13.75 18.59
CA THR A 394 -2.86 14.25 19.30
C THR A 394 -3.83 13.12 19.62
N THR A 395 -4.03 12.19 18.68
CA THR A 395 -4.98 11.08 18.85
C THR A 395 -4.53 10.09 19.95
N GLU A 396 -3.23 9.87 20.10
CA GLU A 396 -2.69 9.01 21.17
C GLU A 396 -2.93 9.58 22.57
N LYS A 397 -2.79 10.91 22.75
CA LYS A 397 -3.10 11.59 24.01
C LYS A 397 -4.57 11.45 24.40
N ASP A 398 -5.48 11.54 23.44
CA ASP A 398 -6.92 11.42 23.68
C ASP A 398 -7.31 9.99 24.09
N LYS A 399 -6.71 8.97 23.48
CA LYS A 399 -6.88 7.57 23.89
C LYS A 399 -6.40 7.34 25.32
N ALA A 400 -5.20 7.80 25.66
CA ALA A 400 -4.67 7.68 27.02
C ALA A 400 -5.57 8.36 28.07
N THR A 401 -6.13 9.53 27.73
CA THR A 401 -7.03 10.29 28.61
C THR A 401 -8.38 9.56 28.82
N ARG A 402 -8.96 8.99 27.74
CA ARG A 402 -10.22 8.21 27.80
C ARG A 402 -10.06 6.93 28.63
N THR A 403 -9.01 6.14 28.38
CA THR A 403 -8.73 4.91 29.14
C THR A 403 -8.46 5.20 30.62
N GLY A 404 -7.71 6.27 30.92
CA GLY A 404 -7.46 6.72 32.29
C GLY A 404 -8.73 7.17 33.03
N SER A 405 -9.69 7.78 32.31
CA SER A 405 -10.99 8.17 32.87
C SER A 405 -11.91 6.97 33.16
N GLN A 406 -11.89 5.94 32.30
CA GLN A 406 -12.64 4.69 32.51
C GLN A 406 -12.07 3.89 33.70
N LEU A 407 -10.75 3.78 33.82
CA LEU A 407 -10.08 3.13 34.96
C LEU A 407 -10.35 3.85 36.30
N LYS A 408 -10.40 5.19 36.30
CA LYS A 408 -10.77 5.97 37.50
C LYS A 408 -12.24 5.82 37.89
N ARG A 409 -13.13 5.61 36.91
CA ARG A 409 -14.57 5.41 37.15
C ARG A 409 -14.87 4.04 37.75
N VAL A 410 -14.14 2.99 37.35
CA VAL A 410 -14.24 1.64 37.94
C VAL A 410 -13.68 1.58 39.37
N ARG A 411 -12.67 2.39 39.71
CA ARG A 411 -12.11 2.48 41.07
C ARG A 411 -12.97 3.27 42.07
N ARG A 412 -13.97 4.03 41.60
CA ARG A 412 -14.92 4.74 42.47
C ARG A 412 -16.19 3.93 42.81
N THR A 413 -16.35 2.76 42.20
CA THR A 413 -17.48 1.84 42.42
C THR A 413 -17.08 0.54 43.15
N LYS A 414 -15.96 0.54 43.86
CA LYS A 414 -15.59 -0.53 44.80
C LYS A 414 -15.39 0.04 46.20
#